data_AF-A0A430AL94-F1
#
_entry.id   AF-A0A430AL94-F1
#
_cell.length_a   1.000
_cell.length_b   1.000
_cell.length_c   1.000
_cell.angle_alpha   90.00
_cell.angle_beta   90.00
_cell.angle_gamma   90.00
#
_symmetry.space_group_name_H-M   'P 1'
#
loop_
_entity.id
_entity.type
_entity.pdbx_description
1 polymer ?
#
loop_
_entity_poly.entity_id
_entity_poly.type
_entity_poly.pdbx_seq_one_letter_code
_entity_poly.pdbx_strand_id
1 'polypeptide(L)'
;MALKNLFQFREFNHVKFFEGKVFEFTNVTPWTDFHTKEILGKKVELTIIEDNTEYRKKANGEVPQNNKYEKITVKLHEDISVPLNTKVIIDEIVKVSIYGEYQNQLSIEARRIIPQATFKKGVEK
;
A
#
# COMPACT_ATOMS: atom_id res chain seq x y z
N MET A 1 -3.85 -9.28 -8.72
CA MET A 1 -4.90 -9.29 -7.69
C MET A 1 -5.33 -7.86 -7.41
N ALA A 2 -6.55 -7.63 -6.97
CA ALA A 2 -7.14 -6.29 -6.93
C ALA A 2 -7.86 -6.05 -5.60
N LEU A 3 -7.69 -4.85 -5.06
CA LEU A 3 -8.27 -4.46 -3.78
C LEU A 3 -9.80 -4.40 -3.88
N LYS A 4 -10.46 -5.09 -2.97
CA LYS A 4 -11.90 -5.11 -2.79
C LYS A 4 -12.34 -3.81 -2.12
N ASN A 5 -13.51 -3.31 -2.51
CA ASN A 5 -14.15 -2.12 -1.94
C ASN A 5 -13.36 -0.80 -2.08
N LEU A 6 -12.31 -0.75 -2.90
CA LEU A 6 -11.56 0.47 -3.14
C LEU A 6 -12.41 1.58 -3.82
N PHE A 7 -13.37 1.17 -4.66
CA PHE A 7 -14.34 2.08 -5.29
C PHE A 7 -15.21 2.88 -4.29
N GLN A 8 -15.30 2.45 -3.03
CA GLN A 8 -16.05 3.17 -2.00
C GLN A 8 -15.35 4.47 -1.57
N PHE A 9 -14.05 4.59 -1.81
CA PHE A 9 -13.24 5.76 -1.47
C PHE A 9 -13.25 6.76 -2.65
N ARG A 10 -14.36 7.48 -2.82
CA ARG A 10 -14.50 8.51 -3.88
C ARG A 10 -13.43 9.60 -3.80
N GLU A 11 -13.05 9.98 -2.60
CA GLU A 11 -11.85 10.77 -2.30
C GLU A 11 -10.89 9.87 -1.53
N PHE A 12 -9.86 9.39 -2.21
CA PHE A 12 -8.93 8.44 -1.60
C PHE A 12 -8.01 9.14 -0.59
N ASN A 13 -8.41 9.12 0.68
CA ASN A 13 -7.57 9.54 1.78
C ASN A 13 -6.60 8.40 2.15
N HIS A 14 -5.43 8.44 1.52
CA HIS A 14 -4.38 7.44 1.71
C HIS A 14 -3.91 7.33 3.17
N VAL A 15 -3.87 8.44 3.92
CA VAL A 15 -3.48 8.46 5.34
C VAL A 15 -4.42 7.57 6.16
N LYS A 16 -5.73 7.82 6.04
CA LYS A 16 -6.75 7.01 6.74
C LYS A 16 -6.79 5.56 6.26
N PHE A 17 -6.55 5.34 4.98
CA PHE A 17 -6.52 3.99 4.41
C PHE A 17 -5.35 3.16 4.95
N PHE A 18 -4.18 3.77 5.17
CA PHE A 18 -2.99 3.08 5.66
C PHE A 18 -2.89 2.99 7.18
N GLU A 19 -3.51 3.91 7.94
CA GLU A 19 -3.43 3.94 9.41
C GLU A 19 -3.88 2.62 10.08
N GLY A 20 -4.89 1.96 9.51
CA GLY A 20 -5.42 0.69 10.01
C GLY A 20 -4.79 -0.56 9.39
N LYS A 21 -3.75 -0.42 8.56
CA LYS A 21 -3.17 -1.54 7.81
C LYS A 21 -1.74 -1.82 8.22
N VAL A 22 -1.41 -3.11 8.23
CA VAL A 22 -0.04 -3.57 8.38
C VAL A 22 0.38 -4.32 7.14
N PHE A 23 1.57 -4.00 6.66
CA PHE A 23 2.13 -4.55 5.43
C PHE A 23 3.32 -5.44 5.74
N GLU A 24 3.44 -6.52 4.99
CA GLU A 24 4.63 -7.36 4.97
C GLU A 24 5.35 -7.20 3.64
N PHE A 25 6.67 -6.97 3.68
CA PHE A 25 7.47 -6.86 2.48
C PHE A 25 7.75 -8.25 1.89
N THR A 26 7.19 -8.53 0.72
CA THR A 26 7.19 -9.90 0.16
C THR A 26 8.00 -10.06 -1.12
N ASN A 27 8.24 -8.99 -1.87
CA ASN A 27 9.03 -9.07 -3.10
C ASN A 27 9.59 -7.71 -3.50
N VAL A 28 10.72 -7.69 -4.22
CA VAL A 28 11.31 -6.49 -4.83
C VAL A 28 11.72 -6.78 -6.27
N THR A 29 11.41 -5.83 -7.14
CA THR A 29 11.80 -5.84 -8.56
C THR A 29 12.35 -4.45 -8.94
N PRO A 30 13.19 -4.33 -9.99
CA PRO A 30 13.58 -3.02 -10.51
C PRO A 30 12.35 -2.26 -11.00
N TRP A 31 12.23 -0.98 -10.62
CA TRP A 31 11.27 -0.08 -11.26
C TRP A 31 11.96 0.55 -12.46
N THR A 32 11.52 0.17 -13.67
CA THR A 32 12.06 0.71 -14.92
C THR A 32 11.05 1.62 -15.62
N ASP A 33 11.58 2.65 -16.29
CA ASP A 33 10.80 3.43 -17.24
C ASP A 33 10.41 2.56 -18.45
N PHE A 34 9.17 2.69 -18.89
CA PHE A 34 8.67 1.86 -19.99
C PHE A 34 9.31 2.22 -21.33
N HIS A 35 9.55 3.51 -21.58
CA HIS A 35 10.07 4.05 -22.82
C HIS A 35 11.61 4.02 -22.84
N THR A 36 12.28 4.51 -21.80
CA THR A 36 13.75 4.64 -21.78
C THR A 36 14.46 3.38 -21.29
N LYS A 37 13.73 2.44 -20.66
CA LYS A 37 14.28 1.25 -19.98
C LYS A 37 15.24 1.56 -18.82
N GLU A 38 15.36 2.83 -18.42
CA GLU A 38 16.19 3.24 -17.29
C GLU A 38 15.59 2.76 -15.97
N ILE A 39 16.45 2.43 -15.02
CA ILE A 39 16.03 2.05 -13.67
C ILE A 39 15.76 3.34 -12.89
N LEU A 40 14.48 3.59 -12.61
CA LEU A 40 14.00 4.75 -11.84
C LEU A 40 14.05 4.52 -10.33
N GLY A 41 14.14 3.26 -9.90
CA GLY A 41 14.21 2.88 -8.50
C GLY A 41 13.84 1.41 -8.26
N LYS A 42 13.14 1.15 -7.16
CA LYS A 42 12.68 -0.20 -6.78
C LYS A 42 11.17 -0.28 -6.73
N LYS A 43 10.61 -1.38 -7.20
CA LYS A 43 9.19 -1.70 -7.12
C LYS A 43 9.02 -2.84 -6.12
N VAL A 44 8.44 -2.54 -4.97
CA VAL A 44 8.18 -3.52 -3.90
C VAL A 44 6.74 -4.01 -3.93
N GLU A 45 6.55 -5.28 -3.61
CA GLU A 45 5.25 -5.88 -3.34
C GLU A 45 5.06 -6.06 -1.84
N LEU A 46 3.98 -5.47 -1.34
CA LEU A 46 3.59 -5.55 0.06
C LEU A 46 2.30 -6.36 0.17
N THR A 47 2.25 -7.30 1.11
CA THR A 47 1.04 -8.04 1.43
C THR A 47 0.36 -7.42 2.64
N ILE A 48 -0.95 -7.18 2.56
CA ILE A 48 -1.74 -6.68 3.70
C ILE A 48 -1.92 -7.82 4.70
N ILE A 49 -1.22 -7.79 5.82
CA ILE A 49 -1.33 -8.83 6.85
C ILE A 49 -2.37 -8.50 7.92
N GLU A 50 -2.69 -7.22 8.09
CA GLU A 50 -3.76 -6.74 8.97
C GLU A 50 -4.54 -5.64 8.24
N ASP A 51 -5.86 -5.72 8.30
CA ASP A 51 -6.77 -4.74 7.69
C ASP A 51 -7.90 -4.39 8.67
N ASN A 52 -7.73 -3.26 9.35
CA ASN A 52 -8.72 -2.68 10.25
C ASN A 52 -9.50 -1.53 9.60
N THR A 53 -9.53 -1.44 8.27
CA THR A 53 -10.31 -0.41 7.58
C THR A 53 -11.80 -0.69 7.71
N GLU A 54 -12.55 0.33 8.13
CA GLU A 54 -14.01 0.28 8.17
C GLU A 54 -14.58 0.47 6.76
N TYR A 55 -14.94 -0.63 6.11
CA TYR A 55 -15.64 -0.59 4.83
C TYR A 55 -17.15 -0.41 5.04
N ARG A 56 -17.83 0.30 4.12
CA ARG A 56 -19.29 0.45 4.20
C ARG A 56 -19.94 -0.90 3.93
N LYS A 57 -20.96 -1.23 4.74
CA LYS A 57 -21.82 -2.40 4.51
C LYS A 57 -22.43 -2.32 3.12
N LYS A 58 -22.54 -3.49 2.48
CA LYS A 58 -23.29 -3.58 1.23
C LYS A 58 -24.78 -3.32 1.50
N ALA A 59 -25.51 -2.87 0.49
CA ALA A 59 -26.94 -2.58 0.59
C ALA A 59 -27.79 -3.80 1.07
N ASN A 60 -27.29 -5.01 0.86
CA ASN A 60 -27.90 -6.26 1.32
C ASN A 60 -27.55 -6.65 2.77
N GLY A 61 -26.88 -5.77 3.52
CA GLY A 61 -26.50 -6.02 4.92
C GLY A 61 -25.28 -6.92 5.12
N GLU A 62 -24.68 -7.44 4.05
CA GLU A 62 -23.48 -8.27 4.14
C GLU A 62 -22.29 -7.49 4.72
N VAL A 63 -21.52 -8.18 5.56
CA VAL A 63 -20.23 -7.69 6.05
C VAL A 63 -19.29 -7.55 4.84
N PRO A 64 -18.71 -6.36 4.62
CA PRO A 64 -17.80 -6.15 3.50
C PRO A 64 -16.53 -6.99 3.65
N GLN A 65 -16.07 -7.57 2.53
CA GLN A 65 -14.78 -8.26 2.51
C GLN A 65 -13.65 -7.27 2.74
N ASN A 66 -12.72 -7.61 3.64
CA ASN A 66 -11.50 -6.84 3.84
C ASN A 66 -10.45 -7.18 2.76
N ASN A 67 -9.36 -6.42 2.75
CA ASN A 67 -8.23 -6.58 1.83
C ASN A 67 -7.08 -7.37 2.47
N LYS A 68 -7.35 -8.13 3.54
CA LYS A 68 -6.32 -8.99 4.15
C LYS A 68 -5.85 -10.03 3.13
N TYR A 69 -4.54 -10.22 3.04
CA TYR A 69 -3.82 -11.05 2.08
C TYR A 69 -3.80 -10.54 0.63
N GLU A 70 -4.45 -9.42 0.33
CA GLU A 70 -4.26 -8.75 -0.95
C GLU A 70 -2.88 -8.09 -1.00
N LYS A 71 -2.32 -8.05 -2.21
CA LYS A 71 -1.02 -7.44 -2.49
C LYS A 71 -1.20 -6.04 -3.06
N ILE A 72 -0.33 -5.13 -2.63
CA ILE A 72 -0.17 -3.80 -3.21
C ILE A 72 1.26 -3.63 -3.72
N THR A 73 1.41 -2.75 -4.70
CA THR A 73 2.72 -2.40 -5.22
C THR A 73 3.08 -0.97 -4.82
N VAL A 74 4.30 -0.78 -4.34
CA VAL A 74 4.86 0.53 -4.04
C VAL A 74 6.13 0.73 -4.87
N LYS A 75 6.23 1.85 -5.56
CA LYS A 75 7.44 2.32 -6.22
C LYS A 75 8.21 3.19 -5.25
N LEU A 76 9.48 2.88 -5.08
CA LEU A 76 10.42 3.53 -4.17
C LEU A 76 11.52 4.22 -4.98
N HIS A 77 11.82 5.44 -4.59
CA HIS A 77 12.94 6.22 -5.14
C HIS A 77 14.27 5.87 -4.48
N GLU A 78 14.24 5.38 -3.23
CA GLU A 78 15.43 4.96 -2.49
C GLU A 78 15.65 3.45 -2.55
N ASP A 79 16.86 3.02 -2.23
CA ASP A 79 17.20 1.61 -2.07
C ASP A 79 16.56 1.00 -0.81
N ILE A 80 16.40 -0.32 -0.83
CA ILE A 80 15.72 -1.05 0.24
C ILE A 80 16.76 -1.72 1.14
N SER A 81 16.80 -1.31 2.40
CA SER A 81 17.61 -1.95 3.45
C SER A 81 16.80 -2.93 4.31
N VAL A 82 15.48 -3.01 4.08
CA VAL A 82 14.56 -3.85 4.87
C VAL A 82 14.56 -5.29 4.35
N PRO A 83 14.75 -6.31 5.21
CA PRO A 83 14.68 -7.71 4.80
C PRO A 83 13.27 -8.15 4.38
N LEU A 84 13.18 -9.12 3.45
CA LEU A 84 11.93 -9.79 3.12
C LEU A 84 11.24 -10.39 4.37
N ASN A 85 9.92 -10.49 4.32
CA ASN A 85 9.03 -10.92 5.41
C ASN A 85 9.05 -10.00 6.65
N THR A 86 9.58 -8.79 6.52
CA THR A 86 9.52 -7.79 7.58
C THR A 86 8.20 -7.03 7.52
N LYS A 87 7.59 -6.79 8.68
CA LYS A 87 6.46 -5.86 8.80
C LYS A 87 6.94 -4.43 8.58
N VAL A 88 6.32 -3.73 7.64
CA VAL A 88 6.72 -2.40 7.21
C VAL A 88 5.56 -1.42 7.20
N ILE A 89 5.91 -0.15 7.22
CA ILE A 89 5.03 0.95 6.83
C ILE A 89 5.63 1.68 5.63
N ILE A 90 4.77 2.36 4.88
CA ILE A 90 5.17 3.20 3.75
C ILE A 90 5.44 4.60 4.31
N ASP A 91 6.67 5.08 4.14
CA ASP A 91 7.12 6.37 4.66
C ASP A 91 7.33 7.37 3.52
N GLU A 92 7.03 8.64 3.77
CA GLU A 92 7.12 9.72 2.77
C GLU A 92 6.42 9.39 1.43
N ILE A 93 5.10 9.19 1.49
CA ILE A 93 4.27 8.97 0.30
C ILE A 93 4.29 10.22 -0.58
N VAL A 94 4.72 10.06 -1.84
CA VAL A 94 4.81 11.11 -2.84
C VAL A 94 3.50 11.21 -3.61
N LYS A 95 2.96 10.08 -4.05
CA LYS A 95 1.75 10.02 -4.88
C LYS A 95 1.01 8.72 -4.66
N VAL A 96 -0.31 8.80 -4.63
CA VAL A 96 -1.19 7.63 -4.71
C VAL A 96 -2.20 7.83 -5.83
N SER A 97 -2.43 6.79 -6.60
CA SER A 97 -3.39 6.81 -7.70
C SER A 97 -4.15 5.50 -7.74
N ILE A 98 -5.48 5.60 -7.70
CA ILE A 98 -6.37 4.47 -7.98
C ILE A 98 -6.54 4.40 -9.50
N TYR A 99 -6.42 3.19 -10.05
CA TYR A 99 -6.57 2.94 -11.48
C TYR A 99 -7.27 1.60 -11.73
N GLY A 100 -7.46 1.29 -13.02
CA GLY A 100 -8.19 0.12 -13.48
C GLY A 100 -9.67 0.42 -13.70
N GLU A 101 -10.29 -0.35 -14.60
CA GLU A 101 -11.70 -0.20 -15.01
C GLU A 101 -12.67 -0.21 -13.82
N TYR A 102 -12.37 -1.02 -12.81
CA TYR A 102 -13.18 -1.16 -11.59
C TYR A 102 -12.66 -0.33 -10.41
N GLN A 103 -11.68 0.57 -10.63
CA GLN A 103 -11.04 1.38 -9.58
C GLN A 103 -10.57 0.54 -8.38
N ASN A 104 -9.96 -0.61 -8.68
CA ASN A 104 -9.56 -1.63 -7.71
C ASN A 104 -8.05 -1.88 -7.68
N GLN A 105 -7.28 -1.11 -8.45
CA GLN A 105 -5.83 -1.17 -8.45
C GLN A 105 -5.25 0.11 -7.86
N LEU A 106 -4.14 -0.03 -7.13
CA LEU A 106 -3.51 1.06 -6.42
C LEU A 106 -2.05 1.16 -6.85
N SER A 107 -1.67 2.33 -7.34
CA SER A 107 -0.28 2.69 -7.62
C SER A 107 0.17 3.66 -6.55
N ILE A 108 1.22 3.31 -5.81
CA ILE A 108 1.82 4.16 -4.79
C ILE A 108 3.25 4.46 -5.21
N GLU A 109 3.63 5.73 -5.10
CA GLU A 109 5.00 6.22 -5.18
C GLU A 109 5.34 6.84 -3.83
N ALA A 110 6.45 6.39 -3.24
CA ALA A 110 6.94 6.83 -1.94
C ALA A 110 8.47 6.90 -1.98
N ARG A 111 9.09 7.58 -1.02
CA ARG A 111 10.57 7.54 -0.95
C ARG A 111 11.08 6.18 -0.51
N ARG A 112 10.55 5.65 0.59
CA ARG A 112 11.07 4.44 1.24
C ARG A 112 9.99 3.67 2.01
N ILE A 113 10.36 2.46 2.42
CA ILE A 113 9.63 1.69 3.43
C ILE A 113 10.52 1.56 4.65
N ILE A 114 9.92 1.57 5.85
CA ILE A 114 10.65 1.38 7.10
C ILE A 114 10.02 0.25 7.92
N PRO A 115 10.81 -0.48 8.73
CA PRO A 115 10.26 -1.49 9.62
C PRO A 115 9.24 -0.86 10.57
N GLN A 116 8.09 -1.51 10.76
CA GLN A 116 7.02 -1.00 11.62
C GLN A 116 7.49 -0.72 13.06
N ALA A 117 8.43 -1.52 13.57
CA ALA A 117 9.03 -1.32 14.89
C ALA A 117 9.82 0.00 15.03
N THR A 118 10.28 0.57 13.91
CA THR A 118 11.00 1.86 13.89
C THR A 118 10.04 3.04 13.92
N PHE A 119 8.76 2.83 13.54
CA PHE A 119 7.74 3.84 13.64
C PHE A 119 7.27 3.99 15.09
N LYS A 120 7.95 4.85 15.85
CA LYS A 120 7.40 5.36 17.11
C LYS A 120 6.21 6.25 16.74
N LYS A 121 4.99 5.73 16.89
CA LYS A 121 3.78 6.54 16.91
C LYS A 121 4.05 7.69 17.90
N GLY A 122 4.10 8.92 17.39
CA GLY A 122 4.29 10.11 18.20
C GLY A 122 3.30 10.06 19.34
N VAL A 123 3.82 9.99 20.56
CA VAL A 123 3.09 10.31 21.77
C VAL A 123 2.94 11.83 21.76
N GLU A 124 1.78 12.32 21.39
CA GLU A 124 1.28 13.64 21.81
C GLU A 124 -0.11 13.35 22.36
N LYS A 125 -0.19 13.05 23.67
CA LYS A 125 -0.48 13.98 24.78
C LYS A 125 -1.80 14.73 24.61
#